data_AF-A0A2E9X021-F1
#
_entry.id   AF-A0A2E9X021-F1
#
_cell.length_a   1.000
_cell.length_b   1.000
_cell.length_c   1.000
_cell.angle_alpha   90.00
_cell.angle_beta   90.00
_cell.angle_gamma   90.00
#
_symmetry.space_group_name_H-M   'P 1'
#
loop_
_entity.id
_entity.type
_entity.pdbx_description
1 polymer ?
#
loop_
_entity_poly.entity_id
_entity_poly.type
_entity_poly.pdbx_seq_one_letter_code
_entity_poly.pdbx_strand_id
1 'polypeptide(L)'
;MNNPLPKVLTQGSRGGVFFLYGGDEHRKREAVQALVEVHLDQGTRDFNLDVVQASDVSVDDLARILATPPMMAERRVVVVRGTEAFAGAARSRDLILGLVENPPSDLALILSARIPERSKAKFYQTLIKRAQSVEFAMIAPEDVPGWLMEEVTVRFRTVMEPDAARALGQAIGTDLGILSQEIEKLNTVAGEEGRITLEHVRAAGIVLPKQDRWRWFDLVGLRRFREAVTGVRVLLNQGESGVGLTVGLSTHLLRIGLVVESGPRAVEEVLPPHQRWLSRQISLQAGGWSADEIRSAVLGLLRVDRLLKASSLSDEHHLEEWLLTLMSREDVAA
;
A
#
# COMPACT_ATOMS: atom_id res chain seq x y z
N MET A 1 -10.88 -5.73 -1.03
CA MET A 1 -11.02 -6.24 0.36
C MET A 1 -12.14 -5.50 1.09
N ASN A 2 -12.77 -6.08 2.11
CA ASN A 2 -13.65 -5.37 3.06
C ASN A 2 -12.94 -4.10 3.58
N ASN A 3 -13.68 -2.99 3.62
CA ASN A 3 -13.36 -1.78 4.39
C ASN A 3 -12.68 -2.15 5.73
N PRO A 4 -11.49 -1.62 6.06
CA PRO A 4 -10.64 -2.18 7.10
C PRO A 4 -11.04 -1.66 8.48
N LEU A 5 -12.21 -2.08 8.96
CA LEU A 5 -12.19 -2.63 10.30
C LEU A 5 -11.93 -4.12 10.09
N PRO A 6 -10.72 -4.63 10.36
CA PRO A 6 -10.53 -6.08 10.47
C PRO A 6 -11.68 -6.63 11.31
N LYS A 7 -12.25 -7.78 10.96
CA LYS A 7 -13.35 -8.40 11.73
C LYS A 7 -13.08 -8.42 13.25
N VAL A 8 -11.80 -8.40 13.65
CA VAL A 8 -11.26 -8.17 15.00
C VAL A 8 -11.87 -6.96 15.73
N LEU A 9 -12.23 -5.87 15.02
CA LEU A 9 -12.77 -4.63 15.59
C LEU A 9 -14.32 -4.55 15.54
N THR A 10 -14.99 -5.48 14.85
CA THR A 10 -16.46 -5.49 14.69
C THR A 10 -17.13 -6.69 15.34
N GLN A 11 -16.42 -7.79 15.59
CA GLN A 11 -16.93 -8.92 16.36
C GLN A 11 -16.63 -8.75 17.86
N GLY A 12 -17.56 -8.10 18.57
CA GLY A 12 -17.65 -8.20 20.04
C GLY A 12 -16.66 -7.38 20.86
N SER A 13 -16.05 -6.31 20.34
CA SER A 13 -15.15 -5.46 21.12
C SER A 13 -15.91 -4.67 22.20
N ARG A 14 -15.91 -5.21 23.43
CA ARG A 14 -16.40 -4.56 24.65
C ARG A 14 -15.36 -3.53 25.11
N GLY A 15 -15.30 -2.36 24.49
CA GLY A 15 -14.35 -1.29 24.87
C GLY A 15 -12.88 -1.77 24.89
N GLY A 16 -12.05 -1.08 25.66
CA GLY A 16 -10.63 -1.34 25.84
C GLY A 16 -9.69 -0.41 25.06
N VAL A 17 -8.45 -0.86 24.89
CA VAL A 17 -7.40 -0.09 24.20
C VAL A 17 -7.20 -0.63 22.78
N PHE A 18 -7.33 0.25 21.80
CA PHE A 18 -7.08 0.01 20.38
C PHE A 18 -5.78 0.68 19.98
N PHE A 19 -4.93 -0.02 19.22
CA PHE A 19 -3.67 0.52 18.74
C PHE A 19 -3.55 0.40 17.22
N LEU A 20 -3.77 1.52 16.53
CA LEU A 20 -3.67 1.63 15.08
C LEU A 20 -2.32 2.25 14.71
N TYR A 21 -1.49 1.52 13.99
CA TYR A 21 -0.13 1.97 13.69
C TYR A 21 0.26 1.70 12.24
N GLY A 22 1.23 2.46 11.72
CA GLY A 22 1.75 2.27 10.37
C GLY A 22 1.89 3.58 9.61
N GLY A 23 2.26 3.49 8.33
CA GLY A 23 2.53 4.65 7.47
C GLY A 23 1.31 5.17 6.70
N ASP A 24 0.26 4.36 6.56
CA ASP A 24 -0.94 4.72 5.79
C ASP A 24 -1.90 5.55 6.64
N GLU A 25 -1.72 6.88 6.60
CA GLU A 25 -2.53 7.83 7.38
C GLU A 25 -3.99 7.89 6.94
N HIS A 26 -4.28 7.62 5.66
CA HIS A 26 -5.65 7.67 5.15
C HIS A 26 -6.49 6.55 5.76
N ARG A 27 -6.03 5.30 5.61
CA ARG A 27 -6.76 4.14 6.15
C ARG A 27 -6.78 4.11 7.67
N LYS A 28 -5.72 4.60 8.35
CA LYS A 28 -5.76 4.79 9.81
C LYS A 28 -6.85 5.76 10.23
N ARG A 29 -7.00 6.90 9.53
CA ARG A 29 -8.01 7.91 9.86
C ARG A 29 -9.42 7.36 9.68
N GLU A 30 -9.67 6.62 8.60
CA GLU A 30 -10.95 5.95 8.38
C GLU A 30 -11.25 4.92 9.48
N ALA A 31 -10.26 4.12 9.87
CA ALA A 31 -10.42 3.15 10.95
C ALA A 31 -10.65 3.80 12.32
N VAL A 32 -9.99 4.93 12.63
CA VAL A 32 -10.26 5.73 13.84
C VAL A 32 -11.70 6.20 13.83
N GLN A 33 -12.17 6.77 12.72
CA GLN A 33 -13.54 7.28 12.61
C GLN A 33 -14.56 6.15 12.81
N ALA A 34 -14.36 5.01 12.16
CA ALA A 34 -15.24 3.86 12.29
C ALA A 34 -15.25 3.29 13.73
N LEU A 35 -14.10 3.26 14.43
CA LEU A 35 -14.06 2.89 15.84
C LEU A 35 -14.80 3.87 16.74
N VAL A 36 -14.70 5.17 16.48
CA VAL A 36 -15.47 6.19 17.20
C VAL A 36 -16.96 5.96 17.00
N GLU A 37 -17.42 5.76 15.76
CA GLU A 37 -18.83 5.53 15.45
C GLU A 37 -19.41 4.26 16.10
N VAL A 38 -18.61 3.20 16.23
CA VAL A 38 -19.04 1.95 16.87
C VAL A 38 -19.20 2.10 18.39
N HIS A 39 -18.38 2.93 19.05
CA HIS A 39 -18.34 3.00 20.52
C HIS A 39 -19.04 4.23 21.12
N LEU A 40 -19.30 5.25 20.30
CA LEU A 40 -19.86 6.52 20.75
C LEU A 40 -21.34 6.61 20.40
N ASP A 41 -22.19 6.87 21.40
CA ASP A 41 -23.55 7.31 21.16
C ASP A 41 -23.54 8.79 20.68
N GLN A 42 -24.11 9.04 19.51
CA GLN A 42 -24.15 10.37 18.91
C GLN A 42 -24.93 11.38 19.77
N GLY A 43 -25.93 10.92 20.54
CA GLY A 43 -26.70 11.79 21.44
C GLY A 43 -25.90 12.34 22.62
N THR A 44 -24.77 11.72 22.96
CA THR A 44 -23.93 12.08 24.11
C THR A 44 -22.49 12.41 23.73
N ARG A 45 -22.25 12.64 22.42
CA ARG A 45 -20.93 12.88 21.83
C ARG A 45 -20.12 13.95 22.55
N ASP A 46 -20.73 15.10 22.84
CA ASP A 46 -20.05 16.26 23.42
C ASP A 46 -19.50 16.01 24.83
N PHE A 47 -19.99 14.97 25.52
CA PHE A 47 -19.56 14.60 26.87
C PHE A 47 -18.64 13.38 26.88
N ASN A 48 -18.75 12.51 25.87
CA ASN A 48 -18.11 11.21 25.85
C ASN A 48 -17.00 11.05 24.82
N LEU A 49 -16.71 12.06 24.00
CA LEU A 49 -15.62 12.02 23.04
C LEU A 49 -14.55 13.07 23.32
N ASP A 50 -13.32 12.61 23.51
CA ASP A 50 -12.13 13.47 23.51
C ASP A 50 -11.19 13.07 22.37
N VAL A 51 -10.69 14.07 21.64
CA VAL A 51 -9.65 13.87 20.61
C VAL A 51 -8.46 14.73 20.96
N VAL A 52 -7.34 14.10 21.29
CA VAL A 52 -6.13 14.78 21.77
C VAL A 52 -4.91 14.42 20.92
N GLN A 53 -4.00 15.38 20.79
CA GLN A 53 -2.71 15.19 20.18
C GLN A 53 -1.68 14.88 21.27
N ALA A 54 -0.95 13.76 21.15
CA ALA A 54 -0.03 13.29 22.17
C ALA A 54 1.10 14.29 22.49
N SER A 55 1.54 15.08 21.51
CA SER A 55 2.56 16.11 21.70
C SER A 55 2.08 17.33 22.49
N ASP A 56 0.76 17.55 22.53
CA ASP A 56 0.17 18.80 23.01
C ASP A 56 -0.53 18.62 24.37
N VAL A 57 -0.64 17.38 24.85
CA VAL A 57 -1.33 17.02 26.10
C VAL A 57 -0.32 16.69 27.20
N SER A 58 -0.51 17.28 28.38
CA SER A 58 0.28 16.91 29.57
C SER A 58 -0.13 15.52 30.07
N VAL A 59 0.77 14.79 30.72
CA VAL A 59 0.43 13.48 31.29
C VAL A 59 -0.65 13.57 32.35
N ASP A 60 -0.69 14.66 33.12
CA ASP A 60 -1.64 14.88 34.20
C ASP A 60 -3.05 15.16 33.64
N ASP A 61 -3.14 15.94 32.56
CA ASP A 61 -4.43 16.19 31.88
C ASP A 61 -4.92 14.95 31.13
N LEU A 62 -4.03 14.20 30.47
CA LEU A 62 -4.38 12.94 29.83
C LEU A 62 -4.93 11.94 30.86
N ALA A 63 -4.29 11.83 32.03
CA ALA A 63 -4.77 10.96 33.11
C ALA A 63 -6.17 11.38 33.60
N ARG A 64 -6.45 12.69 33.71
CA ARG A 64 -7.80 13.20 34.07
C ARG A 64 -8.84 12.84 33.01
N ILE A 65 -8.53 13.06 31.73
CA ILE A 65 -9.43 12.72 30.61
C ILE A 65 -9.76 11.23 30.64
N LEU A 66 -8.76 10.37 30.84
CA LEU A 66 -8.91 8.91 30.84
C LEU A 66 -9.63 8.38 32.09
N ALA A 67 -9.54 9.09 33.22
CA ALA A 67 -10.22 8.72 34.46
C ALA A 67 -11.65 9.25 34.58
N THR A 68 -12.11 10.07 33.63
CA THR A 68 -13.48 10.60 33.61
C THR A 68 -14.45 9.49 33.20
N PRO A 69 -15.46 9.12 34.00
CA PRO A 69 -16.45 8.11 33.61
C PRO A 69 -17.33 8.58 32.45
N PRO A 70 -17.94 7.67 31.67
CA PRO A 70 -18.93 8.05 30.68
C PRO A 70 -20.16 8.70 31.31
N MET A 71 -20.75 9.65 30.61
CA MET A 71 -21.94 10.38 31.04
C MET A 71 -23.14 9.99 30.19
N MET A 72 -24.15 9.36 30.80
CA MET A 72 -25.37 8.88 30.11
C MET A 72 -25.09 7.97 28.90
N ALA A 73 -23.94 7.28 28.89
CA ALA A 73 -23.52 6.36 27.85
C ALA A 73 -22.87 5.13 28.45
N GLU A 74 -22.77 4.05 27.67
CA GLU A 74 -22.06 2.83 28.09
C GLU A 74 -20.54 3.04 28.14
N ARG A 75 -20.01 3.93 27.29
CA ARG A 75 -18.56 4.12 27.11
C ARG A 75 -18.17 5.56 26.88
N ARG A 76 -16.95 5.87 27.33
CA ARG A 76 -16.20 7.07 26.98
C ARG A 76 -15.21 6.71 25.89
N VAL A 77 -15.10 7.55 24.87
CA VAL A 77 -14.21 7.36 23.73
C VAL A 77 -13.12 8.43 23.77
N VAL A 78 -11.86 7.99 23.82
CA VAL A 78 -10.71 8.90 23.82
C VAL A 78 -9.80 8.52 22.66
N VAL A 79 -9.62 9.45 21.73
CA VAL A 79 -8.70 9.30 20.59
C VAL A 79 -7.42 10.05 20.90
N VAL A 80 -6.28 9.36 20.89
CA VAL A 80 -4.96 9.96 21.01
C VAL A 80 -4.19 9.79 19.71
N ARG A 81 -3.84 10.91 19.07
CA ARG A 81 -3.07 10.95 17.82
C ARG A 81 -1.58 11.16 18.09
N GLY A 82 -0.71 10.57 17.26
CA GLY A 82 0.75 10.75 17.37
C GLY A 82 1.37 10.09 18.61
N THR A 83 0.83 8.95 19.03
CA THR A 83 1.20 8.28 20.30
C THR A 83 2.65 7.81 20.37
N GLU A 84 3.39 7.85 19.26
CA GLU A 84 4.85 7.72 19.27
C GLU A 84 5.56 8.73 20.18
N ALA A 85 4.97 9.91 20.41
CA ALA A 85 5.50 10.92 21.32
C ALA A 85 5.64 10.39 22.77
N PHE A 86 4.82 9.41 23.18
CA PHE A 86 4.89 8.83 24.51
C PHE A 86 6.02 7.83 24.68
N ALA A 87 6.61 7.29 23.61
CA ALA A 87 7.64 6.26 23.73
C ALA A 87 8.87 6.73 24.51
N GLY A 88 9.22 8.02 24.40
CA GLY A 88 10.30 8.66 25.14
C GLY A 88 9.89 9.32 26.47
N ALA A 89 8.59 9.41 26.76
CA ALA A 89 8.06 10.09 27.95
C ALA A 89 7.61 9.08 29.01
N ALA A 90 8.49 8.77 29.97
CA ALA A 90 8.30 7.67 30.93
C ALA A 90 6.93 7.69 31.63
N ARG A 91 6.48 8.83 32.16
CA ARG A 91 5.18 8.93 32.85
C ARG A 91 4.01 8.63 31.91
N SER A 92 3.98 9.21 30.71
CA SER A 92 2.91 8.97 29.72
C SER A 92 2.92 7.53 29.23
N ARG A 93 4.11 6.98 29.00
CA ARG A 93 4.28 5.57 28.62
C ARG A 93 3.70 4.64 29.70
N ASP A 94 4.05 4.86 30.95
CA ASP A 94 3.65 3.97 32.05
C ASP A 94 2.14 4.08 32.32
N LEU A 95 1.54 5.28 32.17
CA LEU A 95 0.08 5.48 32.20
C LEU A 95 -0.64 4.63 31.14
N ILE A 96 -0.21 4.71 29.88
CA ILE A 96 -0.84 3.98 28.77
C ILE A 96 -0.64 2.46 28.95
N LEU A 97 0.55 2.02 29.35
CA LEU A 97 0.81 0.60 29.57
C LEU A 97 -0.03 0.02 30.72
N GLY A 98 -0.26 0.79 31.80
CA GLY A 98 -1.15 0.38 32.88
C GLY A 98 -2.59 0.15 32.42
N LEU A 99 -3.11 1.03 31.56
CA LEU A 99 -4.46 0.87 30.97
C LEU A 99 -4.55 -0.33 30.02
N VAL A 100 -3.46 -0.68 29.35
CA VAL A 100 -3.43 -1.85 28.46
C VAL A 100 -3.38 -3.15 29.27
N GLU A 101 -2.75 -3.14 30.45
CA GLU A 101 -2.74 -4.29 31.36
C GLU A 101 -4.09 -4.52 32.04
N ASN A 102 -4.81 -3.45 32.37
CA ASN A 102 -6.14 -3.50 32.98
C ASN A 102 -7.10 -2.51 32.30
N PRO A 103 -7.62 -2.85 31.10
CA PRO A 103 -8.47 -1.94 30.33
C PRO A 103 -9.83 -1.74 31.02
N PRO A 104 -10.23 -0.48 31.32
CA PRO A 104 -11.57 -0.21 31.82
C PRO A 104 -12.63 -0.62 30.80
N SER A 105 -13.69 -1.29 31.26
CA SER A 105 -14.77 -1.78 30.38
C SER A 105 -15.63 -0.67 29.77
N ASP A 106 -15.63 0.49 30.42
CA ASP A 106 -16.36 1.72 30.10
C ASP A 106 -15.51 2.73 29.31
N LEU A 107 -14.29 2.35 28.90
CA LEU A 107 -13.39 3.18 28.11
C LEU A 107 -13.13 2.53 26.74
N ALA A 108 -13.16 3.32 25.68
CA ALA A 108 -12.62 3.00 24.36
C ALA A 108 -11.46 3.96 24.06
N LEU A 109 -10.23 3.54 24.33
CA LEU A 109 -9.02 4.31 24.09
C LEU A 109 -8.45 3.95 22.71
N ILE A 110 -8.49 4.88 21.77
CA ILE A 110 -8.01 4.69 20.40
C ILE A 110 -6.67 5.42 20.24
N LEU A 111 -5.59 4.65 20.17
CA LEU A 111 -4.23 5.14 19.99
C LEU A 111 -3.86 5.06 18.51
N SER A 112 -3.45 6.18 17.92
CA SER A 112 -2.90 6.23 16.57
C SER A 112 -1.41 6.57 16.61
N ALA A 113 -0.58 5.80 15.91
CA ALA A 113 0.87 6.02 15.85
C ALA A 113 1.43 5.92 14.44
N ARG A 114 2.52 6.65 14.20
CA ARG A 114 3.50 6.33 13.16
C ARG A 114 4.77 5.84 13.85
N ILE A 115 4.91 4.51 13.97
CA ILE A 115 6.09 3.92 14.61
C ILE A 115 7.33 4.30 13.79
N PRO A 116 8.37 4.89 14.41
CA PRO A 116 9.62 5.16 13.72
C PRO A 116 10.21 3.89 13.12
N GLU A 117 10.75 3.97 11.90
CA GLU A 117 11.34 2.83 11.22
C GLU A 117 12.40 2.15 12.11
N ARG A 118 12.34 0.81 12.16
CA ARG A 118 13.27 -0.04 12.95
C ARG A 118 13.20 0.18 14.46
N SER A 119 12.22 0.92 14.97
CA SER A 119 12.04 1.07 16.41
C SER A 119 11.80 -0.28 17.09
N LYS A 120 12.54 -0.52 18.17
CA LYS A 120 12.41 -1.71 19.04
C LYS A 120 11.94 -1.34 20.45
N ALA A 121 11.35 -0.16 20.63
CA ALA A 121 10.91 0.29 21.95
C ALA A 121 9.87 -0.68 22.52
N LYS A 122 10.05 -1.07 23.79
CA LYS A 122 9.15 -1.99 24.51
C LYS A 122 7.70 -1.49 24.52
N PHE A 123 7.50 -0.18 24.52
CA PHE A 123 6.18 0.46 24.46
C PHE A 123 5.33 -0.07 23.28
N TYR A 124 5.85 0.01 22.05
CA TYR A 124 5.14 -0.47 20.87
C TYR A 124 4.94 -1.99 20.89
N GLN A 125 5.95 -2.75 21.31
CA GLN A 125 5.85 -4.21 21.39
C GLN A 125 4.77 -4.65 22.39
N THR A 126 4.65 -3.97 23.52
CA THR A 126 3.60 -4.26 24.50
C THR A 126 2.22 -3.89 23.94
N LEU A 127 2.06 -2.72 23.32
CA LEU A 127 0.80 -2.32 22.68
C LEU A 127 0.36 -3.32 21.61
N ILE A 128 1.25 -3.72 20.71
CA ILE A 128 0.96 -4.70 19.66
C ILE A 128 0.48 -6.03 20.27
N LYS A 129 1.10 -6.47 21.38
CA LYS A 129 0.80 -7.77 22.01
C LYS A 129 -0.43 -7.77 22.91
N ARG A 130 -0.76 -6.64 23.54
CA ARG A 130 -1.75 -6.57 24.63
C ARG A 130 -2.99 -5.73 24.30
N ALA A 131 -2.86 -4.73 23.43
CA ALA A 131 -3.98 -3.95 22.94
C ALA A 131 -4.63 -4.65 21.72
N GLN A 132 -5.82 -4.20 21.34
CA GLN A 132 -6.44 -4.57 20.08
C GLN A 132 -5.74 -3.81 18.95
N SER A 133 -4.71 -4.43 18.36
CA SER A 133 -3.79 -3.74 17.46
C SER A 133 -4.00 -4.10 15.98
N VAL A 134 -3.84 -3.11 15.10
CA VAL A 134 -3.93 -3.27 13.64
C VAL A 134 -2.83 -2.44 12.98
N GLU A 135 -2.08 -3.08 12.08
CA GLU A 135 -1.08 -2.42 11.25
C GLU A 135 -1.68 -1.91 9.93
N PHE A 136 -1.37 -0.66 9.60
CA PHE A 136 -1.71 0.05 8.38
C PHE A 136 -0.42 0.39 7.63
N ALA A 137 0.21 -0.65 7.09
CA ALA A 137 1.42 -0.52 6.29
C ALA A 137 1.12 0.26 5.00
N MET A 138 2.12 1.01 4.52
CA MET A 138 2.07 1.65 3.21
C MET A 138 1.84 0.59 2.13
N ILE A 139 0.98 0.91 1.17
CA ILE A 139 0.82 0.08 -0.03
C ILE A 139 2.13 0.11 -0.83
N ALA A 140 2.57 -1.05 -1.34
CA ALA A 140 3.67 -1.08 -2.29
C ALA A 140 3.20 -0.50 -3.64
N PRO A 141 4.04 0.24 -4.38
CA PRO A 141 3.65 0.79 -5.69
C PRO A 141 3.03 -0.28 -6.61
N GLU A 142 3.57 -1.49 -6.61
CA GLU A 142 3.14 -2.62 -7.44
C GLU A 142 1.72 -3.11 -7.10
N ASP A 143 1.25 -2.84 -5.88
CA ASP A 143 -0.07 -3.24 -5.40
C ASP A 143 -1.15 -2.21 -5.75
N VAL A 144 -0.77 -0.96 -6.04
CA VAL A 144 -1.69 0.16 -6.25
C VAL A 144 -2.74 -0.12 -7.33
N PRO A 145 -2.40 -0.61 -8.55
CA PRO A 145 -3.42 -0.88 -9.56
C PRO A 145 -4.43 -1.94 -9.13
N GLY A 146 -3.96 -2.97 -8.42
CA GLY A 146 -4.80 -4.02 -7.86
C GLY A 146 -5.78 -3.48 -6.82
N TRP A 147 -5.25 -2.68 -5.88
CA TRP A 147 -6.06 -2.01 -4.87
C TRP A 147 -7.11 -1.10 -5.50
N LEU A 148 -6.76 -0.29 -6.49
CA LEU A 148 -7.69 0.60 -7.18
C LEU A 148 -8.89 -0.15 -7.78
N MET A 149 -8.63 -1.25 -8.49
CA MET A 149 -9.69 -2.06 -9.10
C MET A 149 -10.60 -2.71 -8.05
N GLU A 150 -10.02 -3.20 -6.96
CA GLU A 150 -10.80 -3.72 -5.84
C GLU A 150 -11.62 -2.63 -5.16
N GLU A 151 -11.03 -1.47 -4.91
CA GLU A 151 -11.64 -0.36 -4.17
C GLU A 151 -12.87 0.18 -4.89
N VAL A 152 -12.76 0.39 -6.21
CA VAL A 152 -13.88 0.82 -7.05
C VAL A 152 -15.01 -0.21 -7.06
N THR A 153 -14.66 -1.50 -7.14
CA THR A 153 -15.64 -2.59 -7.11
C THR A 153 -16.38 -2.64 -5.78
N VAL A 154 -15.65 -2.52 -4.67
CA VAL A 154 -16.21 -2.61 -3.31
C VAL A 154 -17.08 -1.39 -2.98
N ARG A 155 -16.60 -0.18 -3.25
CA ARG A 155 -17.28 1.06 -2.86
C ARG A 155 -18.42 1.44 -3.77
N PHE A 156 -18.26 1.25 -5.07
CA PHE A 156 -19.17 1.79 -6.07
C PHE A 156 -19.89 0.73 -6.90
N ARG A 157 -19.51 -0.55 -6.76
CA ARG A 157 -19.99 -1.66 -7.63
C ARG A 157 -19.69 -1.42 -9.11
N THR A 158 -18.60 -0.70 -9.37
CA THR A 158 -18.11 -0.29 -10.69
C THR A 158 -16.87 -1.13 -11.02
N VAL A 159 -16.59 -1.34 -12.31
CA VAL A 159 -15.36 -2.03 -12.76
C VAL A 159 -14.36 -1.00 -13.27
N MET A 160 -13.13 -1.03 -12.77
CA MET A 160 -12.03 -0.23 -13.34
C MET A 160 -11.19 -1.10 -14.27
N GLU A 161 -10.87 -0.59 -15.45
CA GLU A 161 -9.99 -1.27 -16.40
C GLU A 161 -8.53 -1.25 -15.92
N PRO A 162 -7.72 -2.31 -16.18
CA PRO A 162 -6.34 -2.36 -15.74
C PRO A 162 -5.48 -1.18 -16.23
N ASP A 163 -5.67 -0.74 -17.47
CA ASP A 163 -4.95 0.40 -18.04
C ASP A 163 -5.31 1.72 -17.33
N ALA A 164 -6.56 1.88 -16.90
CA ALA A 164 -6.99 3.02 -16.10
C ALA A 164 -6.35 3.00 -14.71
N ALA A 165 -6.36 1.83 -14.06
CA ALA A 165 -5.78 1.64 -12.73
C ALA A 165 -4.26 1.89 -12.73
N ARG A 166 -3.55 1.37 -13.74
CA ARG A 166 -2.12 1.64 -13.94
C ARG A 166 -1.86 3.12 -14.20
N ALA A 167 -2.59 3.75 -15.12
CA ALA A 167 -2.41 5.17 -15.41
C ALA A 167 -2.60 6.06 -14.17
N LEU A 168 -3.63 5.78 -13.38
CA LEU A 168 -3.90 6.51 -12.14
C LEU A 168 -2.83 6.26 -11.07
N GLY A 169 -2.43 5.00 -10.88
CA GLY A 169 -1.37 4.61 -9.96
C GLY A 169 -0.01 5.22 -10.32
N GLN A 170 0.33 5.30 -11.61
CA GLN A 170 1.57 5.92 -12.07
C GLN A 170 1.56 7.44 -11.85
N ALA A 171 0.41 8.09 -12.02
CA ALA A 171 0.29 9.54 -11.88
C ALA A 171 0.34 10.01 -10.42
N ILE A 172 -0.24 9.24 -9.49
CA ILE A 172 -0.41 9.65 -8.08
C ILE A 172 0.57 8.93 -7.14
N GLY A 173 0.96 7.70 -7.45
CA GLY A 173 1.81 6.88 -6.60
C GLY A 173 1.02 6.16 -5.51
N THR A 174 1.52 6.19 -4.27
CA THR A 174 1.01 5.37 -3.15
C THR A 174 0.14 6.16 -2.16
N ASP A 175 -0.20 7.41 -2.46
CA ASP A 175 -1.11 8.20 -1.62
C ASP A 175 -2.56 7.72 -1.81
N LEU A 176 -2.97 6.76 -0.99
CA LEU A 176 -4.32 6.20 -1.02
C LEU A 176 -5.41 7.24 -0.76
N GLY A 177 -5.10 8.33 -0.05
CA GLY A 177 -6.06 9.39 0.21
C GLY A 177 -6.37 10.23 -1.02
N ILE A 178 -5.35 10.54 -1.83
CA ILE A 178 -5.52 11.19 -3.13
C ILE A 178 -6.20 10.21 -4.11
N LEU A 179 -5.71 8.97 -4.20
CA LEU A 179 -6.29 7.96 -5.07
C LEU A 179 -7.78 7.72 -4.77
N SER A 180 -8.15 7.64 -3.50
CA SER A 180 -9.54 7.49 -3.03
C SER A 180 -10.46 8.62 -3.51
N GLN A 181 -9.97 9.86 -3.51
CA GLN A 181 -10.72 11.01 -4.04
C GLN A 181 -10.84 10.95 -5.56
N GLU A 182 -9.76 10.58 -6.27
CA GLU A 182 -9.78 10.51 -7.72
C GLU A 182 -10.68 9.39 -8.24
N ILE A 183 -10.72 8.22 -7.60
CA ILE A 183 -11.66 7.17 -7.99
C ILE A 183 -13.13 7.56 -7.76
N GLU A 184 -13.43 8.37 -6.75
CA GLU A 184 -14.79 8.88 -6.49
C GLU A 184 -15.24 9.84 -7.60
N LYS A 185 -14.34 10.74 -8.03
CA LYS A 185 -14.56 11.62 -9.19
C LYS A 185 -14.76 10.81 -10.48
N LEU A 186 -13.87 9.85 -10.74
CA LEU A 186 -13.93 9.00 -11.93
C LEU A 186 -15.21 8.16 -11.96
N ASN A 187 -15.65 7.65 -10.81
CA ASN A 187 -16.92 6.93 -10.72
C ASN A 187 -18.12 7.83 -11.05
N THR A 188 -18.09 9.08 -10.59
CA THR A 188 -19.14 10.08 -10.92
C THR A 188 -19.19 10.35 -12.42
N VAL A 189 -18.02 10.42 -13.08
CA VAL A 189 -17.91 10.64 -14.54
C VAL A 189 -18.36 9.40 -15.34
N ALA A 190 -18.00 8.20 -14.89
CA ALA A 190 -18.38 6.94 -15.55
C ALA A 190 -19.91 6.71 -15.55
N GLY A 191 -20.63 7.33 -14.62
CA GLY A 191 -22.10 7.30 -14.58
C GLY A 191 -22.67 5.88 -14.53
N GLU A 192 -23.79 5.67 -15.24
CA GLU A 192 -24.50 4.38 -15.27
C GLU A 192 -23.77 3.28 -16.05
N GLU A 193 -22.72 3.60 -16.80
CA GLU A 193 -21.94 2.60 -17.55
C GLU A 193 -21.23 1.61 -16.62
N GLY A 194 -21.03 1.98 -15.36
CA GLY A 194 -20.43 1.11 -14.34
C GLY A 194 -19.02 0.66 -14.69
N ARG A 195 -18.31 1.43 -15.54
CA ARG A 195 -16.94 1.14 -15.96
C ARG A 195 -16.04 2.37 -16.02
N ILE A 196 -14.90 2.32 -15.34
CA ILE A 196 -13.85 3.35 -15.42
C ILE A 196 -12.79 2.91 -16.42
N THR A 197 -12.64 3.65 -17.52
CA THR A 197 -11.70 3.39 -18.60
C THR A 197 -10.50 4.35 -18.55
N LEU A 198 -9.48 4.09 -19.37
CA LEU A 198 -8.35 5.00 -19.52
C LEU A 198 -8.76 6.40 -20.03
N GLU A 199 -9.83 6.48 -20.83
CA GLU A 199 -10.35 7.75 -21.34
C GLU A 199 -10.95 8.61 -20.23
N HIS A 200 -11.64 7.99 -19.26
CA HIS A 200 -12.12 8.69 -18.07
C HIS A 200 -10.97 9.30 -17.26
N VAL A 201 -9.87 8.57 -17.09
CA VAL A 201 -8.65 9.08 -16.40
C VAL A 201 -8.05 10.27 -17.12
N ARG A 202 -7.97 10.22 -18.46
CA ARG A 202 -7.47 11.33 -19.28
C ARG A 202 -8.40 12.54 -19.22
N ALA A 203 -9.71 12.32 -19.27
CA ALA A 203 -10.72 13.38 -19.22
C ALA A 203 -10.79 14.07 -17.86
N ALA A 204 -10.43 13.38 -16.77
CA ALA A 204 -10.38 13.94 -15.43
C ALA A 204 -9.26 14.99 -15.21
N GLY A 205 -8.43 15.27 -16.23
CA GLY A 205 -7.35 16.26 -16.15
C GLY A 205 -6.12 15.78 -15.38
N ILE A 206 -6.01 14.47 -15.16
CA ILE A 206 -4.88 13.86 -14.47
C ILE A 206 -3.68 13.86 -15.42
N VAL A 207 -2.57 14.46 -14.99
CA VAL A 207 -1.34 14.51 -15.79
C VAL A 207 -0.70 13.14 -15.79
N LEU A 208 -0.87 12.42 -16.90
CA LEU A 208 -0.30 11.09 -17.08
C LEU A 208 1.18 11.18 -17.47
N PRO A 209 2.06 10.38 -16.85
CA PRO A 209 3.43 10.24 -17.30
C PRO A 209 3.50 9.72 -18.75
N LYS A 210 4.54 10.14 -19.49
CA LYS A 210 4.68 9.72 -20.90
C LYS A 210 4.95 8.22 -21.03
N GLN A 211 5.55 7.60 -20.02
CA GLN A 211 5.83 6.18 -20.00
C GLN A 211 5.27 5.56 -18.72
N ASP A 212 4.50 4.49 -18.89
CA ASP A 212 3.98 3.68 -17.80
C ASP A 212 5.02 2.59 -17.47
N ARG A 213 5.41 2.48 -16.18
CA ARG A 213 6.38 1.49 -15.70
C ARG A 213 5.93 0.05 -15.93
N TRP A 214 4.65 -0.25 -15.71
CA TRP A 214 4.10 -1.58 -15.85
C TRP A 214 4.00 -1.95 -17.32
N ARG A 215 3.58 -0.99 -18.17
CA ARG A 215 3.60 -1.20 -19.61
C ARG A 215 5.01 -1.39 -20.14
N TRP A 216 6.01 -0.73 -19.55
CA TRP A 216 7.42 -0.96 -19.88
C TRP A 216 7.89 -2.36 -19.48
N PHE A 217 7.50 -2.86 -18.30
CA PHE A 217 7.73 -4.28 -17.94
C PHE A 217 7.07 -5.22 -18.96
N ASP A 218 5.87 -4.88 -19.43
CA ASP A 218 5.16 -5.69 -20.43
C ASP A 218 5.91 -5.74 -21.76
N LEU A 219 6.52 -4.62 -22.19
CA LEU A 219 7.37 -4.61 -23.39
C LEU A 219 8.53 -5.60 -23.25
N VAL A 220 9.19 -5.63 -22.09
CA VAL A 220 10.28 -6.59 -21.82
C VAL A 220 9.75 -8.02 -21.80
N GLY A 221 8.65 -8.30 -21.09
CA GLY A 221 8.04 -9.62 -21.03
C GLY A 221 7.56 -10.12 -22.40
N LEU A 222 7.12 -9.22 -23.28
CA LEU A 222 6.73 -9.51 -24.66
C LEU A 222 7.91 -9.47 -25.65
N ARG A 223 9.16 -9.35 -25.15
CA ARG A 223 10.39 -9.30 -25.95
C ARG A 223 10.46 -8.15 -26.96
N ARG A 224 9.71 -7.08 -26.72
CA ARG A 224 9.75 -5.85 -27.51
C ARG A 224 10.91 -4.96 -27.04
N PHE A 225 12.12 -5.53 -27.03
CA PHE A 225 13.30 -4.90 -26.42
C PHE A 225 13.66 -3.56 -27.07
N ARG A 226 13.50 -3.44 -28.39
CA ARG A 226 13.72 -2.17 -29.12
C ARG A 226 12.87 -1.03 -28.55
N GLU A 227 11.62 -1.30 -28.22
CA GLU A 227 10.72 -0.31 -27.61
C GLU A 227 10.99 -0.14 -26.11
N ALA A 228 11.43 -1.19 -25.42
CA ALA A 228 11.83 -1.07 -24.03
C ALA A 228 13.06 -0.13 -23.88
N VAL A 229 14.04 -0.21 -24.77
CA VAL A 229 15.24 0.65 -24.73
C VAL A 229 14.86 2.13 -24.80
N THR A 230 13.96 2.52 -25.70
CA THR A 230 13.54 3.93 -25.84
C THR A 230 12.79 4.45 -24.60
N GLY A 231 12.15 3.56 -23.85
CA GLY A 231 11.43 3.88 -22.61
C GLY A 231 12.31 4.14 -21.39
N VAL A 232 13.55 3.63 -21.35
CA VAL A 232 14.44 3.72 -20.16
C VAL A 232 14.65 5.17 -19.75
N ARG A 233 15.19 5.98 -20.67
CA ARG A 233 15.44 7.41 -20.43
C ARG A 233 14.19 8.17 -20.01
N VAL A 234 13.03 7.82 -20.59
CA VAL A 234 11.76 8.49 -20.29
C VAL A 234 11.33 8.21 -18.86
N LEU A 235 11.43 6.95 -18.40
CA LEU A 235 11.09 6.56 -17.03
C LEU A 235 12.04 7.21 -16.01
N LEU A 236 13.35 7.19 -16.27
CA LEU A 236 14.34 7.80 -15.38
C LEU A 236 14.12 9.32 -15.25
N ASN A 237 13.84 10.01 -16.36
CA ASN A 237 13.50 11.45 -16.33
C ASN A 237 12.16 11.75 -15.63
N GLN A 238 11.29 10.75 -15.46
CA GLN A 238 10.02 10.87 -14.72
C GLN A 238 10.16 10.54 -13.23
N GLY A 239 11.36 10.20 -12.76
CA GLY A 239 11.66 9.96 -11.35
C GLY A 239 11.70 8.48 -10.95
N GLU A 240 11.55 7.55 -11.90
CA GLU A 240 11.89 6.14 -11.63
C GLU A 240 13.40 6.02 -11.38
N SER A 241 13.79 5.08 -10.53
CA SER A 241 15.20 4.75 -10.29
C SER A 241 15.59 3.48 -11.02
N GLY A 242 16.86 3.36 -11.44
CA GLY A 242 17.36 2.14 -12.04
C GLY A 242 17.22 0.93 -11.09
N VAL A 243 17.40 1.16 -9.79
CA VAL A 243 17.17 0.13 -8.76
C VAL A 243 15.71 -0.32 -8.74
N GLY A 244 14.76 0.61 -8.72
CA GLY A 244 13.33 0.30 -8.73
C GLY A 244 12.90 -0.47 -9.98
N LEU A 245 13.36 -0.04 -11.16
CA LEU A 245 13.09 -0.73 -12.43
C LEU A 245 13.70 -2.14 -12.45
N THR A 246 14.93 -2.30 -11.94
CA THR A 246 15.62 -3.59 -11.87
C THR A 246 14.89 -4.57 -10.95
N VAL A 247 14.44 -4.12 -9.78
CA VAL A 247 13.67 -4.95 -8.84
C VAL A 247 12.33 -5.36 -9.45
N GLY A 248 11.59 -4.40 -10.01
CA GLY A 248 10.29 -4.66 -10.65
C GLY A 248 10.39 -5.65 -11.82
N LEU A 249 11.39 -5.47 -12.70
CA LEU A 249 11.67 -6.41 -13.79
C LEU A 249 12.09 -7.78 -13.30
N SER A 250 12.91 -7.86 -12.25
CA SER A 250 13.33 -9.15 -11.68
C SER A 250 12.12 -9.94 -11.21
N THR A 251 11.21 -9.29 -10.46
CA THR A 251 9.95 -9.91 -10.03
C THR A 251 9.09 -10.33 -11.22
N HIS A 252 8.99 -9.48 -12.26
CA HIS A 252 8.22 -9.78 -13.46
C HIS A 252 8.75 -10.99 -14.22
N LEU A 253 10.07 -11.04 -14.49
CA LEU A 253 10.72 -12.16 -15.18
C LEU A 253 10.68 -13.45 -14.36
N LEU A 254 10.81 -13.39 -13.03
CA LEU A 254 10.64 -14.56 -12.17
C LEU A 254 9.22 -15.14 -12.24
N ARG A 255 8.19 -14.28 -12.32
CA ARG A 255 6.81 -14.73 -12.52
C ARG A 255 6.60 -15.37 -13.89
N ILE A 256 7.22 -14.83 -14.94
CA ILE A 256 7.22 -15.47 -16.27
C ILE A 256 7.92 -16.83 -16.19
N GLY A 257 9.11 -16.89 -15.57
CA GLY A 257 9.86 -18.14 -15.35
C GLY A 257 9.07 -19.21 -14.61
N LEU A 258 8.30 -18.81 -13.59
CA LEU A 258 7.41 -19.73 -12.88
C LEU A 258 6.36 -20.35 -13.81
N VAL A 259 5.79 -19.57 -14.74
CA VAL A 259 4.87 -20.10 -15.75
C VAL A 259 5.60 -21.01 -16.74
N VAL A 260 6.81 -20.65 -17.15
CA VAL A 260 7.63 -21.48 -18.07
C VAL A 260 7.96 -22.83 -17.45
N GLU A 261 8.32 -22.89 -16.17
CA GLU A 261 8.72 -24.12 -15.50
C GLU A 261 7.55 -24.96 -14.96
N SER A 262 6.49 -24.30 -14.48
CA SER A 262 5.41 -24.95 -13.70
C SER A 262 4.00 -24.71 -14.25
N GLY A 263 3.87 -23.95 -15.34
CA GLY A 263 2.60 -23.67 -16.01
C GLY A 263 1.77 -22.52 -15.39
N PRO A 264 0.68 -22.10 -16.06
CA PRO A 264 -0.09 -20.89 -15.69
C PRO A 264 -0.72 -20.90 -14.29
N ARG A 265 -1.04 -22.07 -13.73
CA ARG A 265 -1.63 -22.15 -12.39
C ARG A 265 -0.64 -21.74 -11.30
N ALA A 266 0.64 -22.01 -11.50
CA ALA A 266 1.67 -21.71 -10.51
C ALA A 266 1.76 -20.20 -10.23
N VAL A 267 1.62 -19.34 -11.25
CA VAL A 267 1.65 -17.88 -11.04
C VAL A 267 0.41 -17.38 -10.30
N GLU A 268 -0.76 -17.97 -10.52
CA GLU A 268 -1.99 -17.57 -9.83
C GLU A 268 -1.94 -17.89 -8.32
N GLU A 269 -1.28 -18.98 -7.94
CA GLU A 269 -1.10 -19.41 -6.56
C GLU A 269 -0.15 -18.51 -5.77
N VAL A 270 0.90 -17.97 -6.41
CA VAL A 270 1.88 -17.10 -5.73
C VAL A 270 1.48 -15.62 -5.75
N LEU A 271 0.61 -15.20 -6.67
CA LEU A 271 0.17 -13.82 -6.75
C LEU A 271 -0.74 -13.48 -5.56
N PRO A 272 -0.50 -12.35 -4.88
CA PRO A 272 -1.45 -11.80 -3.93
C PRO A 272 -2.84 -11.64 -4.59
N PRO A 273 -3.95 -11.80 -3.84
CA PRO A 273 -5.30 -11.74 -4.39
C PRO A 273 -5.55 -10.51 -5.29
N HIS A 274 -5.13 -9.32 -4.85
CA HIS A 274 -5.28 -8.06 -5.58
C HIS A 274 -4.39 -7.94 -6.83
N GLN A 275 -3.43 -8.83 -7.04
CA GLN A 275 -2.59 -8.89 -8.23
C GLN A 275 -2.95 -10.02 -9.20
N ARG A 276 -3.93 -10.88 -8.88
CA ARG A 276 -4.26 -12.06 -9.69
C ARG A 276 -4.68 -11.73 -11.13
N TRP A 277 -5.17 -10.51 -11.38
CA TRP A 277 -5.48 -10.01 -12.72
C TRP A 277 -4.26 -10.02 -13.67
N LEU A 278 -3.04 -10.06 -13.15
CA LEU A 278 -1.80 -10.16 -13.95
C LEU A 278 -1.58 -11.56 -14.54
N SER A 279 -2.20 -12.61 -14.00
CA SER A 279 -1.91 -14.01 -14.34
C SER A 279 -2.02 -14.30 -15.84
N ARG A 280 -3.09 -13.78 -16.47
CA ARG A 280 -3.34 -13.93 -17.90
C ARG A 280 -2.24 -13.31 -18.75
N GLN A 281 -1.81 -12.10 -18.39
CA GLN A 281 -0.81 -11.36 -19.16
C GLN A 281 0.58 -12.00 -19.01
N ILE A 282 0.95 -12.41 -17.79
CA ILE A 282 2.20 -13.13 -17.52
C ILE A 282 2.23 -14.47 -18.29
N SER A 283 1.10 -15.17 -18.34
CA SER A 283 1.00 -16.44 -19.06
C SER A 283 1.16 -16.26 -20.57
N LEU A 284 0.64 -15.17 -21.12
CA LEU A 284 0.82 -14.84 -22.54
C LEU A 284 2.29 -14.51 -22.85
N GLN A 285 2.97 -13.77 -21.98
CA GLN A 285 4.39 -13.45 -22.13
C GLN A 285 5.25 -14.71 -22.08
N ALA A 286 4.94 -15.65 -21.19
CA ALA A 286 5.70 -16.90 -21.03
C ALA A 286 5.84 -17.74 -22.31
N GLY A 287 4.90 -17.63 -23.25
CA GLY A 287 5.00 -18.32 -24.55
C GLY A 287 6.20 -17.92 -25.41
N GLY A 288 6.82 -16.76 -25.15
CA GLY A 288 8.00 -16.30 -25.87
C GLY A 288 9.34 -16.62 -25.20
N TRP A 289 9.35 -17.33 -24.07
CA TRP A 289 10.56 -17.52 -23.26
C TRP A 289 10.83 -19.00 -22.98
N SER A 290 12.11 -19.37 -23.04
CA SER A 290 12.63 -20.61 -22.46
C SER A 290 13.13 -20.41 -21.03
N ALA A 291 13.26 -21.51 -20.27
CA ALA A 291 13.77 -21.46 -18.90
C ALA A 291 15.22 -20.92 -18.84
N ASP A 292 16.05 -21.27 -19.82
CA ASP A 292 17.44 -20.80 -19.90
C ASP A 292 17.56 -19.31 -20.25
N GLU A 293 16.65 -18.80 -21.09
CA GLU A 293 16.58 -17.37 -21.38
C GLU A 293 16.12 -16.57 -20.15
N ILE A 294 15.11 -17.04 -19.41
CA ILE A 294 14.68 -16.39 -18.16
C ILE A 294 15.81 -16.39 -17.15
N ARG A 295 16.48 -17.55 -16.94
CA ARG A 295 17.65 -17.65 -16.06
C ARG A 295 18.72 -16.64 -16.46
N SER A 296 19.04 -16.56 -17.74
CA SER A 296 20.03 -15.62 -18.26
C SER A 296 19.62 -14.16 -18.06
N ALA A 297 18.36 -13.82 -18.30
CA ALA A 297 17.84 -12.47 -18.16
C ALA A 297 17.87 -12.01 -16.68
N VAL A 298 17.44 -12.87 -15.75
CA VAL A 298 17.48 -12.60 -14.30
C VAL A 298 18.93 -12.49 -13.78
N LEU A 299 19.85 -13.34 -14.24
CA LEU A 299 21.28 -13.18 -13.91
C LEU A 299 21.87 -11.88 -14.47
N GLY A 300 21.40 -11.44 -15.64
CA GLY A 300 21.72 -10.13 -16.19
C GLY A 300 21.25 -8.98 -15.30
N LEU A 301 20.02 -9.05 -14.77
CA LEU A 301 19.52 -8.05 -13.81
C LEU A 301 20.28 -8.07 -12.48
N LEU A 302 20.74 -9.24 -12.02
CA LEU A 302 21.63 -9.31 -10.85
C LEU A 302 22.96 -8.58 -11.11
N ARG A 303 23.51 -8.65 -12.33
CA ARG A 303 24.67 -7.84 -12.72
C ARG A 303 24.33 -6.35 -12.72
N VAL A 304 23.19 -5.96 -13.28
CA VAL A 304 22.71 -4.57 -13.26
C VAL A 304 22.60 -4.05 -11.83
N ASP A 305 21.94 -4.76 -10.92
CA ASP A 305 21.80 -4.36 -9.50
C ASP A 305 23.16 -4.09 -8.83
N ARG A 306 24.16 -4.95 -9.09
CA ARG A 306 25.52 -4.77 -8.58
C ARG A 306 26.19 -3.55 -9.19
N LEU A 307 26.05 -3.34 -10.50
CA LEU A 307 26.65 -2.22 -11.21
C LEU A 307 26.04 -0.88 -10.79
N LEU A 308 24.73 -0.81 -10.59
CA LEU A 308 24.04 0.39 -10.08
C LEU A 308 24.58 0.84 -8.70
N LYS A 309 25.11 -0.09 -7.89
CA LYS A 309 25.66 0.20 -6.56
C LYS A 309 27.17 0.46 -6.55
N ALA A 310 27.88 0.10 -7.62
CA ALA A 310 29.35 0.03 -7.62
C ALA A 310 30.02 0.77 -8.79
N SER A 311 29.27 1.15 -9.82
CA SER A 311 29.77 1.83 -11.01
C SER A 311 29.51 3.33 -10.98
N SER A 312 30.33 4.10 -11.69
CA SER A 312 30.12 5.54 -11.93
C SER A 312 29.26 5.83 -13.18
N LEU A 313 28.91 4.80 -13.96
CA LEU A 313 28.05 4.94 -15.13
C LEU A 313 26.58 5.11 -14.70
N SER A 314 25.79 5.77 -15.55
CA SER A 314 24.39 6.08 -15.25
C SER A 314 23.49 4.84 -15.19
N ASP A 315 22.38 4.95 -14.47
CA ASP A 315 21.30 3.96 -14.45
C ASP A 315 20.81 3.60 -15.86
N GLU A 316 20.70 4.62 -16.72
CA GLU A 316 20.32 4.48 -18.14
C GLU A 316 21.28 3.53 -18.86
N HIS A 317 22.60 3.73 -18.70
CA HIS A 317 23.61 2.92 -19.37
C HIS A 317 23.48 1.43 -19.02
N HIS A 318 23.35 1.09 -17.74
CA HIS A 318 23.30 -0.32 -17.31
C HIS A 318 22.02 -1.01 -17.76
N LEU A 319 20.88 -0.31 -17.72
CA LEU A 319 19.60 -0.86 -18.17
C LEU A 319 19.56 -1.00 -19.70
N GLU A 320 20.08 -0.03 -20.44
CA GLU A 320 20.18 -0.09 -21.90
C GLU A 320 21.12 -1.21 -22.34
N GLU A 321 22.33 -1.33 -21.76
CA GLU A 321 23.28 -2.42 -22.06
C GLU A 321 22.63 -3.80 -21.86
N TRP A 322 21.90 -3.98 -20.76
CA TRP A 322 21.20 -5.22 -20.48
C TRP A 322 20.11 -5.53 -21.51
N LEU A 323 19.26 -4.56 -21.85
CA LEU A 323 18.21 -4.72 -22.88
C LEU A 323 18.79 -5.00 -24.26
N LEU A 324 19.85 -4.29 -24.66
CA LEU A 324 20.54 -4.51 -25.94
C LEU A 324 21.17 -5.90 -26.01
N THR A 325 21.68 -6.41 -24.88
CA THR A 325 22.21 -7.77 -24.79
C THR A 325 21.11 -8.81 -25.00
N LEU A 326 19.91 -8.61 -24.44
CA LEU A 326 18.75 -9.48 -24.69
C LEU A 326 18.36 -9.45 -26.18
N MET A 327 18.29 -8.27 -26.77
CA MET A 327 17.96 -8.09 -28.19
C MET A 327 18.97 -8.80 -29.11
N SER A 328 20.27 -8.67 -28.85
CA SER A 328 21.31 -9.34 -29.68
C SER A 328 21.24 -10.86 -29.65
N ARG A 329 20.74 -11.45 -28.56
CA ARG A 329 20.61 -12.91 -28.43
C ARG A 329 19.40 -13.44 -29.18
N GLU A 330 18.35 -12.62 -29.30
CA GLU A 330 17.18 -12.93 -30.12
C GLU A 330 17.54 -12.94 -31.61
N ASP A 331 18.28 -11.93 -32.08
CA ASP A 331 18.73 -11.86 -33.48
C ASP A 331 19.66 -13.02 -33.89
N VAL A 332 20.36 -13.65 -32.94
CA VAL A 332 21.24 -14.82 -33.18
C VAL A 332 20.46 -16.14 -33.15
N ALA A 333 19.30 -16.19 -32.51
CA ALA A 333 18.47 -17.39 -32.39
C ALA A 333 17.40 -17.52 -33.50
N ALA A 334 17.11 -16.43 -34.21
CA ALA A 334 16.18 -16.35 -35.35
C ALA A 334 16.85 -16.73 -36.69
#